data_AF-A0A9W8H7W8-F1
#
_entry.id   AF-A0A9W8H7W8-F1
#
_cell.length_a   1.000
_cell.length_b   1.000
_cell.length_c   1.000
_cell.angle_alpha   90.00
_cell.angle_beta   90.00
_cell.angle_gamma   90.00
#
_symmetry.space_group_name_H-M   'P 1'
#
loop_
_entity.id
_entity.type
_entity.pdbx_description
1 polymer ?
#
loop_
_entity_poly.entity_id
_entity_poly.type
_entity_poly.pdbx_seq_one_letter_code
_entity_poly.pdbx_strand_id
1 'polypeptide(L)'
;MLKRFWQAVGRRVWLRDYKDSMIPRTTFRTPAPASQPPYQSPVTAASAIANNPYYKRDVRRNYPRTEVYTQADVGSLLLLAHGPKDTPQQLEGGTAPDAAAKDVATRDAAAKDVVEALEKLGQPLYSAACMPPVPGAPYRYKLSPEQHVEGPGEYYPSYRVY
;
A
#
# COMPACT_ATOMS: atom_id res chain seq x y z
N MET A 1 -6.40 -0.36 -56.20
CA MET A 1 -5.07 -0.74 -56.72
C MET A 1 -3.93 0.06 -56.07
N LEU A 2 -3.99 1.39 -55.99
CA LEU A 2 -2.90 2.24 -55.44
C LEU A 2 -2.50 1.96 -53.97
N LYS A 3 -3.44 1.62 -53.08
CA LYS A 3 -3.14 1.34 -51.65
C LYS A 3 -2.16 0.18 -51.47
N ARG A 4 -2.34 -0.92 -52.21
CA ARG A 4 -1.49 -2.12 -52.10
C ARG A 4 -0.08 -1.87 -52.62
N PHE A 5 0.04 -1.06 -53.68
CA PHE A 5 1.32 -0.63 -54.21
C PHE A 5 2.11 0.20 -53.18
N TRP A 6 1.53 1.27 -52.63
CA TRP A 6 2.21 2.12 -51.65
C TRP A 6 2.52 1.41 -50.33
N GLN A 7 1.71 0.44 -49.91
CA GLN A 7 2.03 -0.43 -48.79
C GLN A 7 3.26 -1.33 -49.07
N ALA A 8 3.37 -1.88 -50.28
CA ALA A 8 4.53 -2.68 -50.67
C ALA A 8 5.82 -1.84 -50.73
N VAL A 9 5.74 -0.62 -51.28
CA VAL A 9 6.86 0.34 -51.29
C VAL A 9 7.24 0.73 -49.86
N GLY A 10 6.27 1.09 -49.02
CA GLY A 10 6.52 1.46 -47.63
C GLY A 10 7.22 0.35 -46.84
N ARG A 11 6.78 -0.91 -46.99
CA ARG A 11 7.45 -2.06 -46.36
C ARG A 11 8.92 -2.22 -46.77
N ARG A 12 9.31 -1.74 -47.96
CA ARG A 12 10.68 -1.86 -48.48
C ARG A 12 11.56 -0.67 -48.13
N VAL A 13 10.99 0.52 -48.00
CA VAL A 13 11.72 1.78 -47.77
C VAL A 13 11.87 2.12 -46.29
N TRP A 14 11.00 1.60 -45.42
CA TRP A 14 11.07 1.87 -43.98
C TRP A 14 12.29 1.24 -43.32
N LEU A 15 12.98 2.00 -42.46
CA LEU A 15 14.16 1.53 -41.70
C LEU A 15 13.83 0.53 -40.58
N ARG A 16 12.59 0.51 -40.09
CA ARG A 16 12.08 -0.35 -39.00
C ARG A 16 10.75 -0.99 -39.40
N ASP A 17 10.05 -1.59 -38.44
CA ASP A 17 8.69 -2.14 -38.62
C ASP A 17 7.77 -1.14 -39.33
N TYR A 18 7.29 -1.55 -40.50
CA TYR A 18 6.37 -0.75 -41.30
C TYR A 18 5.05 -0.55 -40.56
N LYS A 19 4.69 0.71 -40.29
CA LYS A 19 3.41 1.09 -39.70
C LYS A 19 2.57 1.82 -40.76
N ASP A 20 1.31 1.42 -40.91
CA ASP A 20 0.36 2.18 -41.73
C ASP A 20 0.09 3.56 -41.08
N SER A 21 -0.44 4.51 -41.86
CA SER A 21 -0.71 5.88 -41.39
C SER A 21 -1.43 5.88 -40.04
N MET A 22 -0.90 6.63 -39.06
CA MET A 22 -1.46 6.71 -37.70
C MET A 22 -2.77 7.54 -37.63
N ILE A 23 -3.34 7.93 -38.77
CA ILE A 23 -4.53 8.77 -38.84
C ILE A 23 -5.77 7.85 -38.85
N PRO A 24 -6.64 7.92 -37.82
CA PRO A 24 -7.89 7.17 -37.84
C PRO A 24 -8.82 7.78 -38.90
N ARG A 25 -9.07 7.05 -40.00
CA ARG A 25 -9.83 7.60 -41.15
C ARG A 25 -11.34 7.63 -40.94
N THR A 26 -11.92 6.73 -40.13
CA THR A 26 -13.39 6.58 -40.03
C THR A 26 -13.88 6.12 -38.66
N THR A 27 -12.99 5.75 -37.75
CA THR A 27 -13.32 5.14 -36.44
C THR A 27 -13.24 6.11 -35.28
N PHE A 28 -12.66 7.30 -35.48
CA PHE A 28 -12.51 8.27 -34.41
C PHE A 28 -13.82 9.04 -34.21
N ARG A 29 -14.42 8.90 -33.02
CA ARG A 29 -15.67 9.58 -32.61
C ARG A 29 -16.89 9.23 -33.48
N THR A 30 -16.99 7.96 -33.88
CA THR A 30 -18.14 7.42 -34.61
C THR A 30 -18.74 6.25 -33.82
N PRO A 31 -19.95 6.39 -33.25
CA PRO A 31 -20.89 7.52 -33.32
C PRO A 31 -20.44 8.76 -32.51
N ALA A 32 -21.04 9.91 -32.83
CA ALA A 32 -20.80 11.15 -32.08
C ALA A 32 -21.14 10.97 -30.59
N PRO A 33 -20.49 11.70 -29.66
CA PRO A 33 -20.72 11.53 -28.22
C PRO A 33 -22.19 11.62 -27.78
N ALA A 34 -23.00 12.45 -28.46
CA ALA A 34 -24.43 12.61 -28.17
C ALA A 34 -25.32 11.51 -28.79
N SER A 35 -24.78 10.68 -29.69
CA SER A 35 -25.48 9.59 -30.37
C SER A 35 -25.04 8.21 -29.87
N GLN A 36 -24.42 8.17 -28.68
CA GLN A 36 -24.07 6.92 -28.00
C GLN A 36 -25.34 6.23 -27.50
N PRO A 37 -25.35 4.89 -27.39
CA PRO A 37 -26.43 4.19 -26.73
C PRO A 37 -26.60 4.67 -25.27
N PRO A 38 -27.80 4.54 -24.68
CA PRO A 38 -28.04 4.99 -23.32
C PRO A 38 -27.10 4.30 -22.33
N TYR A 39 -26.45 5.09 -21.48
CA TYR A 39 -25.53 4.57 -20.47
C TYR A 39 -26.28 3.77 -19.40
N GLN A 40 -25.78 2.58 -19.09
CA GLN A 40 -26.21 1.79 -17.94
C GLN A 40 -25.13 1.86 -16.87
N SER A 41 -25.48 2.39 -15.69
CA SER A 41 -24.56 2.45 -14.57
C SER A 41 -24.14 1.05 -14.13
N PRO A 42 -22.84 0.79 -13.90
CA PRO A 42 -22.38 -0.52 -13.49
C PRO A 42 -22.96 -0.86 -12.12
N VAL A 43 -23.56 -2.05 -12.02
CA VAL A 43 -24.05 -2.60 -10.76
C VAL A 43 -22.85 -3.18 -10.03
N THR A 44 -22.55 -2.63 -8.86
CA THR A 44 -21.50 -3.15 -7.97
C THR A 44 -22.14 -3.89 -6.81
N ALA A 45 -21.36 -4.62 -6.00
CA ALA A 45 -21.87 -5.25 -4.77
C ALA A 45 -22.58 -4.24 -3.85
N ALA A 46 -22.18 -2.98 -3.95
CA ALA A 46 -22.79 -1.84 -3.27
C ALA A 46 -24.24 -1.54 -3.69
N SER A 47 -24.71 -2.03 -4.84
CA SER A 47 -26.03 -1.76 -5.41
C SER A 47 -27.09 -2.81 -5.05
N ALA A 48 -26.75 -3.83 -4.25
CA ALA A 48 -27.69 -4.87 -3.85
C ALA A 48 -28.85 -4.30 -3.00
N ILE A 49 -30.09 -4.67 -3.32
CA ILE A 49 -31.29 -4.19 -2.62
C ILE A 49 -31.48 -4.88 -1.26
N ALA A 50 -31.14 -6.16 -1.18
CA ALA A 50 -31.24 -6.97 0.05
C ALA A 50 -29.87 -7.21 0.70
N ASN A 51 -29.86 -7.44 2.02
CA ASN A 51 -28.66 -7.80 2.80
C ASN A 51 -27.49 -6.81 2.72
N ASN A 52 -27.78 -5.54 2.44
CA ASN A 52 -26.77 -4.54 2.12
C ASN A 52 -26.80 -3.32 3.07
N PRO A 53 -26.72 -3.53 4.40
CA PRO A 53 -26.84 -2.42 5.35
C PRO A 53 -25.62 -1.49 5.27
N TYR A 54 -25.87 -0.17 5.34
CA TYR A 54 -24.83 0.85 5.16
C TYR A 54 -23.71 0.76 6.20
N TYR A 55 -24.01 0.47 7.47
CA TYR A 55 -23.00 0.43 8.54
C TYR A 55 -21.89 -0.60 8.31
N LYS A 56 -22.15 -1.71 7.61
CA LYS A 56 -21.12 -2.72 7.27
C LYS A 56 -20.16 -2.23 6.19
N ARG A 57 -20.55 -1.19 5.45
CA ARG A 57 -19.86 -0.66 4.27
C ARG A 57 -19.26 0.72 4.53
N ASP A 58 -19.53 1.26 5.73
CA ASP A 58 -19.11 2.59 6.11
C ASP A 58 -17.63 2.60 6.46
N VAL A 59 -16.79 2.71 5.43
CA VAL A 59 -15.33 2.85 5.57
C VAL A 59 -14.96 4.19 6.22
N ARG A 60 -15.82 5.21 6.08
CA ARG A 60 -15.55 6.54 6.65
C ARG A 60 -15.59 6.54 8.16
N ARG A 61 -16.51 5.78 8.78
CA ARG A 61 -16.61 5.66 10.24
C ARG A 61 -15.75 4.54 10.81
N ASN A 62 -15.38 3.54 10.00
CA ASN A 62 -14.49 2.47 10.38
C ASN A 62 -13.02 2.77 10.02
N TYR A 63 -12.55 3.96 10.39
CA TYR A 63 -11.16 4.36 10.15
C TYR A 63 -10.24 3.83 11.27
N PRO A 64 -8.99 3.45 10.95
CA PRO A 64 -8.02 3.09 11.98
C PRO A 64 -7.71 4.30 12.86
N ARG A 65 -7.73 4.13 14.18
CA ARG A 65 -7.40 5.19 15.13
C ARG A 65 -5.89 5.38 15.20
N THR A 66 -5.46 6.64 15.33
CA THR A 66 -4.06 6.97 15.54
C THR A 66 -3.73 6.76 17.02
N GLU A 67 -2.87 5.79 17.30
CA GLU A 67 -2.34 5.56 18.63
C GLU A 67 -1.09 6.43 18.86
N VAL A 68 -0.98 7.03 20.05
CA VAL A 68 0.15 7.88 20.46
C VAL A 68 0.74 7.27 21.71
N TYR A 69 2.04 6.98 21.68
CA TYR A 69 2.76 6.40 22.79
C TYR A 69 3.68 7.45 23.42
N THR A 70 3.53 7.67 24.73
CA THR A 70 4.47 8.47 25.51
C THR A 70 5.63 7.60 26.01
N GLN A 71 6.71 8.24 26.46
CA GLN A 71 7.84 7.53 27.06
C GLN A 71 7.42 6.68 28.28
N ALA A 72 6.49 7.18 29.10
CA ALA A 72 5.94 6.43 30.22
C ALA A 72 5.15 5.18 29.75
N ASP A 73 4.35 5.32 28.68
CA ASP A 73 3.62 4.18 28.11
C ASP A 73 4.59 3.11 27.61
N VAL A 74 5.64 3.49 26.89
CA VAL A 74 6.67 2.56 26.40
C VAL A 74 7.41 1.89 27.56
N GLY A 75 7.81 2.64 28.58
CA GLY A 75 8.45 2.08 29.77
C GLY A 75 7.58 1.03 30.48
N SER A 76 6.28 1.30 30.61
CA SER A 76 5.32 0.35 31.18
C SER A 76 5.14 -0.91 30.33
N LEU A 77 5.10 -0.77 28.99
CA LEU A 77 4.97 -1.88 28.06
C LEU A 77 6.21 -2.79 28.08
N LEU A 78 7.41 -2.21 28.20
CA LEU A 78 8.65 -2.98 28.30
C LEU A 78 8.67 -3.86 29.56
N LEU A 79 8.27 -3.30 30.70
CA LEU A 79 8.18 -4.05 31.96
C LEU A 79 7.07 -5.12 31.92
N LEU A 80 5.94 -4.86 31.27
CA LEU A 80 4.84 -5.83 31.16
C LEU A 80 5.19 -6.98 30.20
N ALA A 81 5.81 -6.68 29.05
CA ALA A 81 6.10 -7.68 28.02
C ALA A 81 7.25 -8.62 28.39
N HIS A 82 8.21 -8.14 29.17
CA HIS A 82 9.45 -8.85 29.50
C HIS A 82 9.65 -9.08 31.00
N GLY A 83 8.77 -8.55 31.86
CA GLY A 83 8.75 -8.86 33.29
C GLY A 83 8.37 -10.33 33.55
N PRO A 84 8.45 -10.78 34.82
CA PRO A 84 7.95 -12.11 35.18
C PRO A 84 6.50 -12.24 34.69
N LYS A 85 6.18 -13.40 34.09
CA LYS A 85 4.91 -13.70 33.41
C LYS A 85 3.72 -13.74 34.38
N ASP A 86 3.39 -12.63 35.01
CA ASP A 86 2.07 -12.44 35.58
C ASP A 86 1.16 -12.03 34.43
N THR A 87 0.69 -13.05 33.72
CA THR A 87 -0.36 -12.95 32.72
C THR A 87 -1.48 -12.05 33.25
N PRO A 88 -1.82 -10.92 32.58
CA PRO A 88 -3.07 -10.25 32.92
C PRO A 88 -4.19 -11.24 32.58
N GLN A 89 -4.88 -11.70 33.63
CA GLN A 89 -6.05 -12.56 33.51
C GLN A 89 -7.00 -11.94 32.47
N GLN A 90 -7.27 -12.73 31.44
CA GLN A 90 -8.29 -12.45 30.44
C GLN A 90 -9.62 -12.31 31.18
N LEU A 91 -10.17 -11.09 31.24
CA LEU A 91 -11.53 -10.86 31.71
C LEU A 91 -12.48 -11.47 30.67
N GLU A 92 -12.85 -12.72 30.93
CA GLU A 92 -13.97 -13.41 30.31
C GLU A 92 -15.25 -12.58 30.50
N GLY A 93 -15.89 -12.22 29.38
CA GLY A 93 -17.33 -12.08 29.21
C GLY A 93 -18.16 -11.26 30.21
N GLY A 94 -18.67 -10.12 29.75
CA GLY A 94 -20.07 -9.78 29.99
C GLY A 94 -20.38 -8.50 30.78
N THR A 95 -20.94 -7.54 30.04
CA THR A 95 -21.98 -6.58 30.46
C THR A 95 -21.68 -5.45 31.46
N ALA A 96 -21.80 -4.25 30.89
CA ALA A 96 -22.21 -2.96 31.47
C ALA A 96 -21.10 -1.95 31.83
N PRO A 97 -21.32 -0.67 31.49
CA PRO A 97 -20.25 0.30 31.26
C PRO A 97 -20.03 1.23 32.46
N ASP A 98 -18.95 2.01 32.38
CA ASP A 98 -18.71 3.26 33.12
C ASP A 98 -18.06 3.26 34.51
N ALA A 99 -17.58 2.13 35.04
CA ALA A 99 -16.75 2.15 36.27
C ALA A 99 -15.36 1.51 36.13
N ALA A 100 -15.16 0.54 35.23
CA ALA A 100 -13.90 -0.20 35.12
C ALA A 100 -12.84 0.42 34.18
N ALA A 101 -13.15 1.55 33.53
CA ALA A 101 -12.20 2.23 32.63
C ALA A 101 -11.20 3.15 33.36
N LYS A 102 -11.39 3.38 34.67
CA LYS A 102 -10.48 4.21 35.48
C LYS A 102 -9.48 3.41 36.31
N ASP A 103 -9.64 2.09 36.45
CA ASP A 103 -8.78 1.27 37.32
C ASP A 103 -7.62 0.55 36.60
N VAL A 104 -7.39 0.86 35.32
CA VAL A 104 -6.08 0.58 34.67
C VAL A 104 -5.14 1.79 34.77
N ALA A 105 -5.62 2.94 35.26
CA ALA A 105 -4.81 4.14 35.45
C ALA A 105 -3.95 4.12 36.72
N THR A 106 -3.98 3.02 37.49
CA THR A 106 -3.15 2.86 38.70
C THR A 106 -2.59 1.44 38.76
N ARG A 107 -1.71 1.10 37.82
CA ARG A 107 -0.67 0.10 38.12
C ARG A 107 0.54 0.88 38.62
N ASP A 108 0.71 0.86 39.93
CA ASP A 108 1.80 1.46 40.72
C ASP A 108 3.19 0.86 40.43
N ALA A 109 3.51 0.66 39.17
CA ALA A 109 4.86 0.44 38.67
C ALA A 109 5.05 1.27 37.39
N ALA A 110 4.62 2.53 37.43
CA ALA A 110 5.00 3.53 36.44
C ALA A 110 6.51 3.80 36.59
N ALA A 111 7.34 3.06 35.85
CA ALA A 111 8.63 3.60 35.46
C ALA A 111 8.31 4.88 34.67
N LYS A 112 8.47 6.04 35.32
CA LYS A 112 8.23 7.35 34.69
C LYS A 112 9.20 7.58 33.53
N ASP A 113 10.32 6.86 33.56
CA ASP A 113 11.40 6.95 32.61
C ASP A 113 11.70 5.58 31.98
N VAL A 114 11.92 5.60 30.67
CA VAL A 114 12.30 4.43 29.88
C VAL A 114 13.66 3.91 30.33
N VAL A 115 14.54 4.79 30.81
CA VAL A 115 15.88 4.43 31.29
C VAL A 115 15.79 3.46 32.49
N GLU A 116 15.01 3.80 33.51
CA GLU A 116 14.80 2.92 34.67
C GLU A 116 14.17 1.58 34.28
N ALA A 117 13.27 1.57 33.29
CA ALA A 117 12.66 0.36 32.78
C ALA A 117 13.68 -0.56 32.09
N LEU A 118 14.60 0.02 31.30
CA LEU A 118 15.68 -0.70 30.64
C LEU A 118 16.68 -1.30 31.64
N GLU A 119 17.05 -0.55 32.68
CA GLU A 119 17.92 -1.02 33.75
C GLU A 119 17.32 -2.23 34.50
N LYS A 120 16.01 -2.18 34.78
CA LYS A 120 15.28 -3.26 35.45
C LYS A 120 15.11 -4.52 34.59
N LEU A 121 15.05 -4.36 33.26
CA LEU A 121 14.82 -5.47 32.34
C LEU A 121 15.99 -6.47 32.32
N GLY A 122 17.23 -5.96 32.29
CA GLY A 122 18.45 -6.77 32.24
C GLY A 122 18.56 -7.75 31.05
N GLN A 123 17.66 -7.67 30.06
CA GLN A 123 17.56 -8.58 28.91
C GLN A 123 17.74 -7.82 27.58
N PRO A 124 18.20 -8.48 26.50
CA PRO A 124 18.30 -7.83 25.19
C PRO A 124 16.90 -7.60 24.59
N LEU A 125 16.58 -6.34 24.25
CA LEU A 125 15.33 -5.97 23.55
C LEU A 125 15.36 -6.33 22.06
N TYR A 126 16.54 -6.67 21.54
CA TYR A 126 16.74 -6.92 20.12
C TYR A 126 16.44 -8.37 19.75
N SER A 127 16.34 -8.62 18.44
CA SER A 127 16.33 -9.98 17.90
C SER A 127 17.57 -10.75 18.36
N ALA A 128 17.53 -12.09 18.32
CA ALA A 128 18.66 -12.94 18.73
C ALA A 128 19.99 -12.63 17.99
N ALA A 129 19.91 -12.02 16.80
CA ALA A 129 21.05 -11.57 16.01
C ALA A 129 21.56 -10.17 16.38
N CYS A 130 20.94 -9.50 17.37
CA CYS A 130 21.21 -8.12 17.79
C CYS A 130 21.14 -7.08 16.65
N MET A 131 20.44 -7.40 15.56
CA MET A 131 20.19 -6.46 14.46
C MET A 131 18.93 -5.64 14.75
N PRO A 132 18.91 -4.34 14.38
CA PRO A 132 17.72 -3.53 14.46
C PRO A 132 16.62 -4.08 13.52
N PRO A 133 15.33 -3.85 13.85
CA PRO A 133 14.24 -4.28 12.98
C PRO A 133 14.30 -3.56 11.62
N VAL A 134 14.08 -4.31 10.55
CA VAL A 134 14.06 -3.76 9.18
C VAL A 134 12.73 -3.06 8.94
N PRO A 135 12.72 -1.81 8.42
CA PRO A 135 11.48 -1.07 8.18
C PRO A 135 10.72 -1.65 6.98
N GLY A 136 9.57 -2.28 7.24
CA GLY A 136 8.62 -2.71 6.21
C GLY A 136 9.16 -3.67 5.16
N ALA A 137 8.32 -3.98 4.17
CA ALA A 137 8.71 -4.80 3.03
C ALA A 137 9.06 -3.89 1.83
N PRO A 138 10.32 -3.90 1.32
CA PRO A 138 10.68 -3.07 0.19
C PRO A 138 10.07 -3.61 -1.11
N TYR A 139 9.71 -2.68 -2.02
CA TYR A 139 9.35 -3.04 -3.39
C TYR A 139 10.57 -3.59 -4.13
N ARG A 140 10.39 -4.69 -4.88
CA ARG A 140 11.47 -5.31 -5.67
C ARG A 140 11.41 -4.80 -7.11
N TYR A 141 12.35 -3.92 -7.46
CA TYR A 141 12.51 -3.45 -8.84
C TYR A 141 12.97 -4.59 -9.76
N LYS A 142 12.45 -4.58 -10.99
CA LYS A 142 12.89 -5.47 -12.07
C LYS A 142 13.31 -4.58 -13.24
N LEU A 143 14.49 -4.84 -13.81
CA LEU A 143 14.89 -4.16 -15.04
C LEU A 143 14.01 -4.65 -16.20
N SER A 144 13.58 -3.71 -17.05
CA SER A 144 12.86 -4.04 -18.27
C SER A 144 13.80 -4.75 -19.25
N PRO A 145 13.35 -5.78 -19.98
CA PRO A 145 14.14 -6.38 -21.06
C PRO A 145 14.43 -5.41 -22.21
N GLU A 146 13.68 -4.31 -22.30
CA GLU A 146 13.90 -3.24 -23.30
C GLU A 146 15.02 -2.27 -22.90
N GLN A 147 15.48 -2.32 -21.64
CA GLN A 147 16.56 -1.47 -21.19
C GLN A 147 17.88 -2.00 -21.73
N HIS A 148 18.54 -1.23 -22.59
CA HIS A 148 19.91 -1.54 -22.99
C HIS A 148 20.84 -1.58 -21.77
N VAL A 149 21.76 -2.54 -21.78
CA VAL A 149 22.81 -2.64 -20.76
C VAL A 149 23.86 -1.59 -21.10
N GLU A 150 23.99 -0.57 -20.25
CA GLU A 150 24.97 0.50 -20.41
C GLU A 150 26.39 -0.06 -20.23
N GLY A 151 27.29 0.24 -21.17
CA GLY A 151 28.71 -0.05 -21.04
C GLY A 151 29.41 0.89 -20.05
N PRO A 152 30.67 0.61 -19.66
CA PRO A 152 31.44 1.51 -18.81
C PRO A 152 31.62 2.88 -19.49
N GLY A 153 31.04 3.93 -18.90
CA GLY A 153 31.11 5.31 -19.40
C GLY A 153 29.92 5.76 -20.25
N GLU A 154 28.94 4.89 -20.50
CA GLU A 154 27.67 5.30 -21.12
C GLU A 154 26.70 5.82 -20.05
N TYR A 155 26.17 7.04 -20.24
CA TYR A 155 25.16 7.63 -19.38
C TYR A 155 24.03 8.21 -20.24
N TYR A 156 22.79 7.93 -19.83
CA TYR A 156 21.58 8.37 -20.52
C TYR A 156 21.33 9.89 -20.34
N PRO A 157 20.84 10.64 -21.36
CA PRO A 157 20.38 10.20 -22.67
C PRO A 157 21.42 10.49 -23.76
N SER A 158 22.07 9.44 -24.31
CA SER A 158 22.79 9.58 -25.57
C SER A 158 21.78 9.59 -26.71
N TYR A 159 21.42 10.77 -27.20
CA TYR A 159 20.78 10.87 -28.51
C TYR A 159 21.81 10.44 -29.55
N ARG A 160 21.67 9.22 -30.10
CA ARG A 160 22.31 8.90 -31.38
C ARG A 160 21.60 9.70 -32.48
N VAL A 161 22.02 10.96 -32.62
CA VAL A 161 21.78 11.73 -33.83
C VAL A 161 22.68 11.08 -34.88
N TYR A 162 22.07 10.33 -35.79
CA TYR A 162 22.74 9.79 -36.97
C TYR A 162 23.13 10.92 -37.92
#